data_AF-A0A7S1QCL0-F1
#
_entry.id   AF-A0A7S1QCL0-F1
#
_cell.length_a   1.000
_cell.length_b   1.000
_cell.length_c   1.000
_cell.angle_alpha   90.00
_cell.angle_beta   90.00
_cell.angle_gamma   90.00
#
_symmetry.space_group_name_H-M   'P 1'
#
loop_
_entity.id
_entity.type
_entity.pdbx_description
1 polymer ?
#
loop_
_entity_poly.entity_id
_entity_poly.type
_entity_poly.pdbx_seq_one_letter_code
_entity_poly.pdbx_strand_id
1 'polypeptide(L)'
;MAIVIVFGTLCPPINLLGFLTFFLCRIVYGYLLVYAETRKSDTGGAFWVTQLQHVFVAVIIYCILMIGVLFMRAKTPGPGFIAVAGLVWTVASFYKFNTSHSWERLPIQDLVLETKSSSKTKREGVGQYVQPEMLES
;
A
#
# COMPACT_ATOMS: atom_id res chain seq x y z
N MET A 1 7.88 -6.31 -5.27
CA MET A 1 7.13 -6.94 -4.14
C MET A 1 6.55 -8.30 -4.51
N ALA A 2 5.64 -8.38 -5.49
CA ALA A 2 4.96 -9.64 -5.83
C ALA A 2 5.90 -10.82 -6.13
N ILE A 3 6.97 -10.61 -6.88
CA ILE A 3 7.97 -11.65 -7.20
C ILE A 3 8.61 -12.24 -5.94
N VAL A 4 9.02 -11.38 -5.00
CA VAL A 4 9.66 -11.81 -3.74
C VAL A 4 8.68 -12.60 -2.88
N ILE A 5 7.42 -12.16 -2.81
CA ILE A 5 6.37 -12.84 -2.04
C ILE A 5 6.03 -14.20 -2.66
N VAL A 6 5.85 -14.25 -3.98
CA VAL A 6 5.40 -15.46 -4.68
C VAL A 6 6.49 -16.52 -4.77
N PHE A 7 7.72 -16.12 -5.10
CA PHE A 7 8.82 -17.06 -5.32
C PHE A 7 9.75 -17.21 -4.12
N GLY A 8 9.58 -16.42 -3.05
CA GLY A 8 10.46 -16.43 -1.90
C GLY A 8 10.52 -17.77 -1.15
N THR A 9 9.46 -18.58 -1.21
CA THR A 9 9.43 -19.92 -0.62
C THR A 9 9.93 -21.01 -1.57
N LEU A 10 9.89 -20.77 -2.89
CA LEU A 10 10.35 -21.72 -3.91
C LEU A 10 11.85 -21.59 -4.18
N CYS A 11 12.38 -20.37 -4.14
CA CYS A 11 13.78 -20.05 -4.41
C CYS A 11 14.30 -19.07 -3.34
N PRO A 12 14.91 -19.59 -2.24
CA PRO A 12 15.40 -18.77 -1.13
C PRO A 12 16.35 -17.61 -1.52
N PRO A 13 17.22 -17.72 -2.54
CA PRO A 13 18.07 -16.61 -3.00
C PRO A 13 17.32 -15.33 -3.39
N ILE A 14 16.06 -15.44 -3.84
CA ILE A 14 15.25 -14.28 -4.25
C ILE A 14 14.95 -13.36 -3.05
N ASN A 15 14.85 -13.91 -1.84
CA ASN A 15 14.62 -13.09 -0.64
C ASN A 15 15.82 -12.20 -0.32
N LEU A 16 17.04 -12.71 -0.51
CA LEU A 16 18.27 -11.94 -0.32
C LEU A 16 18.36 -10.78 -1.32
N LEU A 17 18.09 -11.06 -2.60
CA LEU A 17 18.06 -10.04 -3.65
C LEU A 17 16.97 -9.00 -3.41
N GLY A 18 15.79 -9.44 -2.96
CA GLY A 18 14.69 -8.57 -2.56
C GLY A 18 15.08 -7.63 -1.42
N PHE A 19 15.68 -8.17 -0.35
CA PHE A 19 16.17 -7.39 0.78
C PHE A 19 17.19 -6.32 0.36
N LEU A 20 18.19 -6.71 -0.43
CA LEU A 20 19.20 -5.79 -0.93
C LEU A 20 18.58 -4.67 -1.77
N THR A 21 17.63 -5.01 -2.64
CA THR A 21 16.92 -4.03 -3.47
C THR A 21 16.14 -3.03 -2.61
N PHE A 22 15.41 -3.49 -1.59
CA PHE A 22 14.69 -2.58 -0.70
C PHE A 22 15.62 -1.71 0.13
N PHE A 23 16.75 -2.26 0.58
CA PHE A 23 17.76 -1.50 1.31
C PHE A 23 18.34 -0.37 0.45
N LEU A 24 18.72 -0.67 -0.80
CA LEU A 24 19.23 0.33 -1.74
C LEU A 24 18.18 1.38 -2.07
N CYS A 25 16.94 0.97 -2.38
CA CYS A 25 15.83 1.90 -2.61
C CYS A 25 15.60 2.82 -1.41
N ARG A 26 15.67 2.30 -0.17
CA ARG A 26 15.48 3.10 1.04
C ARG A 26 16.50 4.22 1.18
N ILE A 27 17.76 3.97 0.81
CA ILE A 27 18.85 4.96 0.84
C ILE A 27 18.66 5.96 -0.31
N VAL A 28 18.50 5.45 -1.54
CA VAL A 28 18.41 6.28 -2.75
C VAL A 28 17.19 7.19 -2.70
N TYR A 29 15.98 6.65 -2.50
CA TYR A 29 14.77 7.47 -2.41
C TYR A 29 14.77 8.37 -1.16
N GLY A 30 15.43 7.96 -0.08
CA GLY A 30 15.63 8.81 1.09
C GLY A 30 16.43 10.07 0.78
N TYR A 31 17.46 9.95 -0.07
CA TYR A 31 18.24 11.09 -0.54
C TYR A 31 17.48 11.93 -1.59
N LEU A 32 16.90 11.28 -2.61
CA LEU A 32 16.18 11.99 -3.69
C LEU A 32 15.02 12.84 -3.15
N LEU A 33 14.25 12.30 -2.20
CA LEU A 33 13.08 12.99 -1.65
C LEU A 33 13.47 14.26 -0.88
N VAL A 34 14.65 14.28 -0.23
CA VAL A 34 15.11 15.44 0.55
C VAL A 34 15.76 16.50 -0.34
N TYR A 35 16.59 16.09 -1.31
CA TYR A 35 17.47 17.03 -2.03
C TYR A 35 17.06 17.30 -3.48
N ALA A 36 16.34 16.40 -4.14
CA ALA A 36 16.04 16.49 -5.56
C ALA A 36 14.56 16.71 -5.88
N GLU A 37 13.65 16.28 -4.99
CA GLU A 37 12.21 16.37 -5.26
C GLU A 37 11.62 17.72 -4.84
N THR A 38 10.90 18.38 -5.76
CA THR A 38 10.11 19.58 -5.50
C THR A 38 8.81 19.22 -4.79
N ARG A 39 8.29 20.10 -3.91
CA ARG A 39 6.98 19.88 -3.25
C ARG A 39 5.86 19.69 -4.28
N LYS A 40 5.27 18.50 -4.29
CA LYS A 40 4.03 18.17 -5.01
C LYS A 40 2.87 18.22 -4.03
N SER A 41 1.64 18.31 -4.54
CA SER A 41 0.44 18.26 -3.71
C SER A 41 0.34 16.93 -2.97
N ASP A 42 0.31 16.97 -1.64
CA ASP A 42 0.24 15.78 -0.79
C ASP A 42 -1.12 15.08 -0.95
N THR A 43 -1.12 13.81 -1.35
CA THR A 43 -2.34 12.98 -1.50
C THR A 43 -2.77 12.32 -0.17
N GLY A 44 -2.26 12.79 0.97
CA GLY A 44 -2.71 12.35 2.30
C GLY A 44 -2.56 10.84 2.60
N GLY A 45 -1.72 10.12 1.87
CA GLY A 45 -1.52 8.68 2.06
C GLY A 45 -2.41 7.77 1.22
N ALA A 46 -3.17 8.28 0.23
CA ALA A 46 -3.91 7.44 -0.71
C ALA A 46 -3.02 6.38 -1.39
N PHE A 47 -1.78 6.78 -1.74
CA PHE A 47 -0.78 5.87 -2.29
C PHE A 47 -0.48 4.69 -1.34
N TRP A 48 -0.38 4.93 -0.04
CA TRP A 48 -0.12 3.86 0.93
C TRP A 48 -1.21 2.79 0.91
N VAL A 49 -2.48 3.21 0.83
CA VAL A 49 -3.61 2.27 0.78
C VAL A 49 -3.61 1.46 -0.51
N THR A 50 -3.33 2.09 -1.65
CA THR A 50 -3.20 1.36 -2.93
C THR A 50 -2.06 0.34 -2.89
N GLN A 51 -0.92 0.68 -2.28
CA GLN A 51 0.19 -0.26 -2.11
C GLN A 51 -0.19 -1.45 -1.22
N LEU A 52 -0.95 -1.23 -0.14
CA LEU A 52 -1.47 -2.34 0.69
C LEU A 52 -2.41 -3.25 -0.10
N GLN A 53 -3.29 -2.70 -0.93
CA GLN A 53 -4.15 -3.51 -1.81
C GLN A 53 -3.32 -4.38 -2.76
N HIS A 54 -2.26 -3.84 -3.35
CA HIS A 54 -1.35 -4.59 -4.22
C HIS A 54 -0.63 -5.72 -3.47
N VAL A 55 -0.28 -5.52 -2.19
CA VAL A 55 0.29 -6.57 -1.34
C VAL A 55 -0.73 -7.69 -1.11
N PHE A 56 -1.99 -7.36 -0.81
CA PHE A 56 -3.05 -8.37 -0.68
C PHE A 56 -3.21 -9.20 -1.95
N VAL A 57 -3.24 -8.55 -3.13
CA VAL A 57 -3.32 -9.25 -4.42
C VAL A 57 -2.11 -10.19 -4.60
N ALA A 58 -0.90 -9.74 -4.28
CA ALA A 58 0.29 -10.59 -4.35
C ALA A 58 0.22 -11.81 -3.42
N VAL A 59 -0.33 -11.65 -2.20
CA VAL A 59 -0.53 -12.75 -1.26
C VAL A 59 -1.59 -13.73 -1.77
N ILE A 60 -2.67 -13.25 -2.38
CA ILE A 60 -3.70 -14.11 -2.99
C ILE A 60 -3.08 -14.95 -4.13
N ILE A 61 -2.29 -14.33 -5.01
CA ILE A 61 -1.57 -15.04 -6.08
C ILE A 61 -0.63 -16.10 -5.48
N TYR A 62 0.11 -15.76 -4.43
CA TYR A 62 0.96 -16.71 -3.71
C TYR A 62 0.18 -17.90 -3.15
N CYS A 63 -0.97 -17.66 -2.51
CA CYS A 63 -1.83 -18.73 -1.98
C CYS A 63 -2.32 -19.66 -3.10
N ILE A 64 -2.79 -19.13 -4.23
CA ILE A 64 -3.23 -19.92 -5.39
C ILE A 64 -2.09 -20.81 -5.90
N LEU A 65 -0.90 -20.22 -6.06
CA LEU A 65 0.26 -20.96 -6.54
C LEU A 65 0.66 -22.07 -5.56
N MET A 66 0.72 -21.77 -4.25
CA MET A 66 1.08 -22.74 -3.23
C MET A 66 0.06 -23.87 -3.08
N ILE A 67 -1.23 -23.60 -3.28
CA ILE A 67 -2.26 -24.64 -3.35
C ILE A 67 -1.92 -25.63 -4.48
N GLY A 68 -1.63 -25.11 -5.69
CA GLY A 68 -1.24 -25.95 -6.83
C GLY A 68 0.02 -26.78 -6.55
N VAL A 69 1.06 -26.17 -5.98
CA VAL A 69 2.30 -26.86 -5.62
C VAL A 69 2.06 -27.96 -4.58
N LEU A 70 1.26 -27.69 -3.56
CA LEU A 70 0.97 -28.67 -2.51
C LEU A 70 0.14 -29.84 -3.04
N PHE A 71 -0.83 -29.62 -3.91
CA PHE A 71 -1.60 -30.71 -4.53
C PHE A 71 -0.75 -31.59 -5.43
N MET A 72 0.23 -31.02 -6.15
CA MET A 72 1.11 -31.81 -7.03
C MET A 72 2.22 -32.55 -6.27
N ARG A 73 2.66 -32.03 -5.13
CA ARG A 73 3.88 -32.50 -4.45
C ARG A 73 3.63 -33.28 -3.16
N ALA A 74 2.44 -33.13 -2.55
CA ALA A 74 2.13 -33.80 -1.30
C ALA A 74 1.68 -35.26 -1.52
N LYS A 75 2.14 -36.16 -0.63
CA LYS A 75 1.69 -37.57 -0.60
C LYS A 75 0.23 -37.72 -0.17
N THR A 76 -0.28 -36.73 0.57
CA THR A 76 -1.66 -36.66 1.05
C THR A 76 -2.28 -35.33 0.65
N PRO A 77 -3.57 -35.27 0.31
CA PRO A 77 -4.23 -34.03 -0.11
C PRO A 77 -4.55 -33.07 1.06
N GLY A 78 -4.37 -33.50 2.31
CA GLY A 78 -4.62 -32.71 3.53
C GLY A 78 -4.03 -31.30 3.53
N PRO A 79 -2.71 -31.11 3.31
CA PRO A 79 -2.10 -29.78 3.25
C PRO A 79 -2.69 -28.86 2.15
N GLY A 80 -3.18 -29.44 1.05
CA GLY A 80 -3.86 -28.68 0.00
C GLY A 80 -5.18 -28.06 0.51
N PHE A 81 -5.99 -28.82 1.24
CA PHE A 81 -7.24 -28.32 1.83
C PHE A 81 -7.01 -27.23 2.87
N ILE A 82 -5.96 -27.35 3.69
CA ILE A 82 -5.59 -26.31 4.67
C ILE A 82 -5.20 -25.01 3.94
N ALA A 83 -4.43 -25.12 2.86
CA ALA A 83 -4.06 -23.96 2.05
C ALA A 83 -5.27 -23.28 1.39
N VAL A 84 -6.26 -24.07 0.94
CA VAL A 84 -7.54 -23.54 0.43
C VAL A 84 -8.31 -22.80 1.50
N ALA A 85 -8.39 -23.32 2.73
CA ALA A 85 -9.02 -22.60 3.84
C ALA A 85 -8.31 -21.27 4.14
N GLY A 86 -6.97 -21.25 4.07
CA GLY A 86 -6.18 -20.03 4.18
C GLY A 86 -6.47 -19.01 3.07
N LEU A 87 -6.66 -19.46 1.83
CA LEU A 87 -7.05 -18.58 0.71
C LEU A 87 -8.40 -17.89 0.98
N VAL A 88 -9.40 -18.65 1.42
CA VAL A 88 -10.73 -18.12 1.74
C VAL A 88 -10.63 -17.04 2.83
N TRP A 89 -9.82 -17.29 3.86
CA TRP A 89 -9.58 -16.32 4.93
C TRP A 89 -8.91 -15.03 4.43
N THR A 90 -7.89 -15.14 3.58
CA THR A 90 -7.20 -13.98 3.00
C THR A 90 -8.14 -13.15 2.14
N VAL A 91 -9.00 -13.78 1.34
CA VAL A 91 -10.01 -13.10 0.53
C VAL A 91 -11.03 -12.37 1.41
N ALA A 92 -11.55 -13.04 2.45
CA ALA A 92 -12.45 -12.39 3.42
C ALA A 92 -11.79 -11.20 4.11
N SER A 93 -10.50 -11.32 4.43
CA SER A 93 -9.70 -10.23 5.02
C SER A 93 -9.53 -9.06 4.07
N PHE A 94 -9.34 -9.30 2.77
CA PHE A 94 -9.26 -8.26 1.74
C PHE A 94 -10.59 -7.51 1.58
N TYR A 95 -11.72 -8.23 1.54
CA TYR A 95 -13.05 -7.60 1.53
C TYR A 95 -13.29 -6.76 2.79
N LYS A 96 -12.93 -7.28 3.97
CA LYS A 96 -13.04 -6.54 5.22
C LYS A 96 -12.17 -5.28 5.22
N PHE A 97 -10.94 -5.38 4.72
CA PHE A 97 -10.02 -4.26 4.61
C PHE A 97 -10.59 -3.14 3.73
N ASN A 98 -11.20 -3.49 2.60
CA ASN A 98 -11.77 -2.52 1.67
C ASN A 98 -13.05 -1.86 2.20
N THR A 99 -13.87 -2.58 2.99
CA THR A 99 -15.14 -2.03 3.51
C THR A 99 -15.01 -1.32 4.85
N SER A 100 -14.04 -1.68 5.69
CA SER A 100 -13.97 -1.22 7.08
C SER A 100 -13.15 0.04 7.28
N HIS A 101 -12.23 0.37 6.37
CA HIS A 101 -11.35 1.52 6.53
C HIS A 101 -11.91 2.73 5.77
N SER A 102 -12.33 3.76 6.53
CA SER A 102 -12.77 5.05 6.00
C SER A 102 -11.59 5.93 5.61
N TRP A 103 -10.72 5.46 4.70
CA TRP A 103 -9.55 6.21 4.25
C TRP A 103 -9.87 7.22 3.14
N GLU A 104 -10.95 6.97 2.36
CA GLU A 104 -11.40 7.88 1.29
C GLU A 104 -12.24 9.05 1.83
N ARG A 105 -12.87 8.87 3.00
CA ARG A 105 -13.79 9.86 3.56
C ARG A 105 -13.15 10.53 4.75
N LEU A 106 -13.00 11.86 4.63
CA LEU A 106 -12.58 12.68 5.75
C LEU A 106 -13.75 12.82 6.74
N PRO A 107 -13.60 12.40 8.01
CA PRO A 107 -14.65 12.53 9.00
C PRO A 107 -14.96 14.01 9.27
N ILE A 108 -16.21 14.42 9.02
CA ILE A 108 -16.68 15.81 9.15
C ILE A 108 -16.51 16.34 10.58
N GLN A 109 -16.58 15.45 11.57
CA GLN A 109 -16.39 15.79 12.99
C GLN A 109 -14.98 16.36 13.23
N ASP A 110 -13.97 15.74 12.62
CA ASP A 110 -12.58 16.17 12.75
C ASP A 110 -12.36 17.50 12.02
N LEU A 111 -12.97 17.68 10.84
CA LEU A 111 -12.96 18.96 10.10
C LEU A 111 -13.54 20.13 10.93
N VAL A 112 -14.66 19.89 11.61
CA VAL A 112 -15.34 20.92 12.42
C VAL A 112 -14.49 21.27 13.66
N LEU A 113 -13.83 20.29 14.27
CA LEU A 113 -12.92 20.51 15.39
C LEU A 113 -11.67 21.29 14.96
N GLU A 114 -11.08 20.93 13.82
CA GLU A 114 -9.90 21.59 13.27
C GLU A 114 -10.22 23.03 12.88
N THR A 115 -11.36 23.29 12.22
CA THR A 115 -11.84 24.64 11.88
C THR A 115 -12.04 25.51 13.11
N LYS A 116 -12.58 24.97 14.21
CA LYS A 116 -12.75 25.70 15.48
C LYS A 116 -11.39 26.06 16.09
N SER A 117 -10.40 25.17 16.02
CA SER A 117 -9.04 25.41 16.53
C SER A 117 -8.22 26.37 15.66
N SER A 118 -8.39 26.31 14.34
CA SER A 118 -7.59 27.06 13.37
C SER A 118 -7.98 28.54 13.27
N SER A 119 -9.07 28.95 13.93
CA SER A 119 -9.45 30.37 14.12
C SER A 119 -8.38 31.22 14.81
N LYS A 120 -7.40 30.61 15.49
CA LYS A 120 -6.32 31.31 16.20
C LYS A 120 -5.02 31.49 15.41
N THR A 121 -4.80 30.74 14.33
CA THR A 121 -3.57 30.85 13.52
C THR A 121 -3.94 30.69 12.04
N LYS A 122 -4.21 31.81 11.37
CA LYS A 122 -4.46 31.85 9.93
C LYS A 122 -3.14 31.55 9.22
N ARG A 123 -2.94 30.30 8.77
CA ARG A 123 -1.84 29.97 7.87
C ARG A 123 -2.11 30.71 6.56
N GLU A 124 -1.17 31.56 6.14
CA GLU A 124 -1.21 32.23 4.84
C GLU A 124 -1.34 31.15 3.76
N GLY A 125 -2.25 31.38 2.79
CA GLY A 125 -2.64 30.43 1.74
C GLY A 125 -1.54 30.19 0.70
N VAL A 126 -0.36 29.78 1.13
CA VAL A 126 0.75 29.37 0.26
C VAL A 126 0.32 28.09 -0.44
N GLY A 127 -0.08 28.21 -1.71
CA GLY A 127 -0.59 27.09 -2.53
C GLY A 127 -2.09 27.16 -2.84
N GLN A 128 -2.77 28.26 -2.53
CA GLN A 128 -4.13 28.48 -3.04
C GLN A 128 -4.08 28.56 -4.57
N TYR A 129 -4.83 27.68 -5.24
CA TYR A 129 -4.89 27.67 -6.70
C TYR A 129 -5.38 29.03 -7.20
N VAL A 130 -4.49 29.76 -7.85
CA VAL A 130 -4.84 30.96 -8.63
C VAL A 130 -4.81 30.53 -10.08
N GLN A 131 -5.94 30.72 -10.73
CA GLN A 131 -6.08 30.44 -12.14
C GLN A 131 -5.15 31.40 -12.92
N PRO A 132 -4.25 30.89 -13.78
CA PRO A 132 -3.19 31.69 -14.40
C PRO A 132 -3.74 32.82 -15.27
N GLU A 133 -4.92 32.65 -15.87
CA GLU A 133 -5.54 33.66 -16.72
C GLU A 133 -6.03 34.90 -15.93
N MET A 134 -6.20 34.81 -14.60
CA MET A 134 -6.62 35.95 -13.77
C MET A 134 -5.47 36.90 -13.39
N LEU A 135 -4.22 36.56 -13.73
CA LEU A 135 -3.04 37.37 -13.44
C LEU A 135 -2.62 38.24 -14.65
N GLU A 136 -3.27 38.05 -15.80
CA GLU A 136 -2.92 38.68 -17.08
C GLU A 136 -3.83 39.88 -17.47
N SER A 137 -4.75 40.32 -16.60
CA SER A 137 -5.71 41.41 -16.86
C SER A 137 -5.33 42.76 -16.22
#